data_AF-A0A7S4S1B1-F1
#
_entry.id   AF-A0A7S4S1B1-F1
#
_cell.length_a   1.000
_cell.length_b   1.000
_cell.length_c   1.000
_cell.angle_alpha   90.00
_cell.angle_beta   90.00
_cell.angle_gamma   90.00
#
_symmetry.space_group_name_H-M   'P 1'
#
loop_
_entity.id
_entity.type
_entity.pdbx_description
1 polymer ?
#
loop_
_entity_poly.entity_id
_entity_poly.type
_entity_poly.pdbx_seq_one_letter_code
_entity_poly.pdbx_strand_id
1 'polypeptide(L)'
;GRVPPRQRLRLLAAMQLAAHGGYLLALGLSLYFGRSPTPAPPAAPAAPVGLGGPARACVCEVRTVAYGTAEADAALAEHLERNVPLRIVGVPEAAVPSLTDALLRETVGNRVVELRAMGARGRVAKFAQRRNATLADALADGGALAGDWYAAQLSIPRRLPDLGSPELLEPRLGIGGNWSARAGKAVEASPYLYYHGGGAAGPALYLHYDAAENLVQVLDGWKEFWLYDPFQAAAVLYGSNAEYGNASPVDVESPNTTKDFPLFRFAVPWKCRVSAGEWLYVPLYWWHGVRSSEGRTVSLAHFNHGDREKKGFFEKTMCGYSMRPAAFECGKRKR
;
A
#
# COMPACT_ATOMS: atom_id res chain seq x y z
N GLY A 1 -7.98 41.38 -15.87
CA GLY A 1 -9.40 41.19 -15.53
C GLY A 1 -10.06 40.29 -16.55
N ARG A 2 -10.96 39.40 -16.08
CA ARG A 2 -11.95 38.57 -16.80
C ARG A 2 -11.46 37.33 -17.59
N VAL A 3 -12.33 36.31 -17.52
CA VAL A 3 -12.17 34.85 -17.82
C VAL A 3 -12.79 34.51 -19.23
N PRO A 4 -12.91 33.23 -19.67
CA PRO A 4 -12.25 32.57 -20.83
C PRO A 4 -13.21 32.28 -22.03
N PRO A 5 -12.79 31.51 -23.06
CA PRO A 5 -13.75 30.86 -23.98
C PRO A 5 -13.76 29.32 -23.90
N ARG A 6 -14.98 28.78 -23.70
CA ARG A 6 -15.39 27.40 -24.02
C ARG A 6 -16.13 27.41 -25.37
N GLN A 7 -15.82 26.50 -26.29
CA GLN A 7 -16.70 26.08 -27.41
C GLN A 7 -16.41 24.58 -27.69
N ARG A 8 -17.26 23.62 -27.30
CA ARG A 8 -18.39 23.01 -28.04
C ARG A 8 -18.10 22.71 -29.52
N LEU A 9 -17.94 21.42 -29.86
CA LEU A 9 -18.24 20.89 -31.18
C LEU A 9 -19.03 19.57 -31.02
N ARG A 10 -20.30 19.58 -31.47
CA ARG A 10 -21.08 18.38 -31.82
C ARG A 10 -20.96 18.25 -33.34
N LEU A 11 -20.63 17.07 -33.85
CA LEU A 11 -20.84 16.73 -35.26
C LEU A 11 -21.82 15.56 -35.35
N LEU A 12 -22.98 15.85 -35.94
CA LEU A 12 -23.91 14.90 -36.54
C LEU A 12 -23.51 14.80 -38.02
N ALA A 13 -23.31 13.60 -38.53
CA ALA A 13 -23.27 13.33 -39.96
C ALA A 13 -24.28 12.23 -40.27
N ALA A 14 -25.36 12.63 -40.92
CA ALA A 14 -26.31 11.75 -41.58
C ALA A 14 -25.75 11.37 -42.96
N MET A 15 -25.81 10.09 -43.33
CA MET A 15 -25.74 9.66 -44.72
C MET A 15 -26.94 8.76 -45.02
N GLN A 16 -27.86 9.29 -45.80
CA GLN A 16 -28.78 8.53 -46.63
C GLN A 16 -27.99 7.98 -47.83
N LEU A 17 -28.17 6.69 -48.14
CA LEU A 17 -28.00 6.21 -49.51
C LEU A 17 -29.24 5.44 -49.93
N ALA A 18 -29.75 5.85 -51.08
CA ALA A 18 -30.94 5.34 -51.74
C ALA A 18 -30.68 3.99 -52.42
N ALA A 19 -31.75 3.22 -52.50
CA ALA A 19 -31.88 1.97 -53.25
C ALA A 19 -31.65 2.15 -54.75
N HIS A 20 -31.02 1.16 -55.40
CA HIS A 20 -31.27 0.74 -56.78
C HIS A 20 -31.07 -0.78 -56.85
N GLY A 21 -32.03 -1.48 -57.46
CA GLY A 21 -32.10 -2.94 -57.52
C GLY A 21 -31.20 -3.59 -58.58
N GLY A 22 -30.99 -4.89 -58.40
CA GLY A 22 -30.32 -5.77 -59.37
C GLY A 22 -30.29 -7.20 -58.86
N TYR A 23 -30.80 -8.12 -59.68
CA TYR A 23 -31.19 -9.51 -59.41
C TYR A 23 -30.03 -10.53 -59.19
N LEU A 24 -30.38 -11.61 -58.49
CA LEU A 24 -29.93 -13.02 -58.60
C LEU A 24 -28.47 -13.41 -58.26
N LEU A 25 -28.29 -14.23 -57.21
CA LEU A 25 -28.32 -15.70 -57.36
C LEU A 25 -28.43 -16.38 -55.98
N ALA A 26 -29.43 -17.25 -55.83
CA ALA A 26 -29.62 -18.09 -54.65
C ALA A 26 -28.87 -19.41 -54.83
N LEU A 27 -28.04 -19.77 -53.85
CA LEU A 27 -27.60 -21.15 -53.60
C LEU A 27 -27.97 -21.49 -52.17
N GLY A 28 -29.06 -22.24 -52.03
CA GLY A 28 -29.53 -22.78 -50.77
C GLY A 28 -28.69 -23.97 -50.35
N LEU A 29 -28.07 -23.89 -49.19
CA LEU A 29 -27.75 -25.06 -48.38
C LEU A 29 -28.68 -25.06 -47.16
N SER A 30 -29.65 -25.97 -47.17
CA SER A 30 -30.42 -26.33 -46.00
C SER A 30 -29.54 -27.11 -45.04
N LEU A 31 -29.30 -26.59 -43.84
CA LEU A 31 -28.84 -27.38 -42.70
C LEU A 31 -29.91 -27.32 -41.60
N TYR A 32 -30.45 -28.50 -41.33
CA TYR A 32 -31.43 -28.83 -40.30
C TYR A 32 -30.96 -28.34 -38.92
N PHE A 33 -31.73 -27.47 -38.26
CA PHE A 33 -31.60 -27.24 -36.83
C PHE A 33 -32.46 -28.25 -36.06
N GLY A 34 -31.85 -29.38 -35.69
CA GLY A 34 -32.37 -30.28 -34.67
C GLY A 34 -32.32 -29.60 -33.30
N ARG A 35 -33.47 -29.52 -32.63
CA ARG A 35 -33.62 -28.91 -31.31
C ARG A 35 -33.14 -29.89 -30.24
N SER A 36 -31.89 -29.74 -29.78
CA SER A 36 -31.39 -30.47 -28.60
C SER A 36 -31.89 -29.79 -27.31
N PRO A 37 -32.29 -30.54 -26.28
CA PRO A 37 -32.71 -29.96 -25.01
C PRO A 37 -31.50 -29.33 -24.29
N THR A 38 -31.63 -28.07 -23.88
CA THR A 38 -30.65 -27.36 -23.06
C THR A 38 -30.54 -28.00 -21.68
N PRO A 39 -29.34 -28.39 -21.20
CA PRO A 39 -29.18 -28.79 -19.81
C PRO A 39 -29.34 -27.55 -18.90
N ALA A 40 -30.11 -27.72 -17.81
CA ALA A 40 -30.29 -26.68 -16.81
C ALA A 40 -28.95 -26.29 -16.17
N PRO A 41 -28.71 -25.00 -15.86
CA PRO A 41 -27.51 -24.60 -15.15
C PRO A 41 -27.49 -25.19 -13.73
N PRO A 42 -26.33 -25.64 -13.21
CA PRO A 42 -26.25 -26.12 -11.84
C PRO A 42 -26.60 -24.99 -10.87
N ALA A 43 -27.37 -25.34 -9.83
CA ALA A 43 -27.79 -24.42 -8.78
C ALA A 43 -26.56 -23.74 -8.15
N ALA A 44 -26.63 -22.42 -8.01
CA ALA A 44 -25.62 -21.64 -7.32
C ALA A 44 -25.47 -22.14 -5.87
N PRO A 45 -24.24 -22.31 -5.34
CA PRO A 45 -24.06 -22.68 -3.94
C PRO A 45 -24.64 -21.58 -3.05
N ALA A 46 -25.44 -22.00 -2.07
CA ALA A 46 -26.04 -21.12 -1.08
C ALA A 46 -24.99 -20.24 -0.39
N ALA A 47 -25.32 -18.97 -0.20
CA ALA A 47 -24.52 -18.03 0.58
C ALA A 47 -24.25 -18.62 1.99
N PRO A 48 -23.02 -18.52 2.52
CA PRO A 48 -22.76 -18.99 3.87
C PRO A 48 -23.47 -18.07 4.86
N VAL A 49 -24.40 -18.68 5.58
CA VAL A 49 -25.08 -18.15 6.77
C VAL A 49 -24.02 -17.76 7.80
N GLY A 50 -24.16 -16.55 8.36
CA GLY A 50 -23.27 -16.03 9.38
C GLY A 50 -23.31 -16.88 10.65
N LEU A 51 -22.12 -17.29 11.10
CA LEU A 51 -21.88 -17.76 12.45
C LEU A 51 -20.56 -17.15 12.93
N GLY A 52 -20.62 -16.42 14.04
CA GLY A 52 -19.45 -15.91 14.74
C GLY A 52 -18.55 -17.07 15.15
N GLY A 53 -17.36 -17.11 14.55
CA GLY A 53 -16.24 -17.97 14.92
C GLY A 53 -14.99 -17.11 15.15
N PRO A 54 -13.94 -17.66 15.79
CA PRO A 54 -12.72 -16.91 16.09
C PRO A 54 -12.15 -16.36 14.77
N ALA A 55 -11.73 -15.10 14.78
CA ALA A 55 -11.15 -14.42 13.63
C ALA A 55 -10.19 -15.37 12.92
N ARG A 56 -10.54 -15.80 11.69
CA ARG A 56 -9.68 -16.64 10.84
C ARG A 56 -8.29 -16.00 10.88
N ALA A 57 -7.30 -16.73 11.37
CA ALA A 57 -5.92 -16.26 11.34
C ALA A 57 -5.62 -15.88 9.88
N CYS A 58 -5.36 -14.60 9.62
CA CYS A 58 -5.00 -14.17 8.28
C CYS A 58 -3.72 -14.92 7.91
N VAL A 59 -3.83 -15.83 6.94
CA VAL A 59 -2.66 -16.54 6.40
C VAL A 59 -1.79 -15.47 5.75
N CYS A 60 -0.58 -15.25 6.29
CA CYS A 60 0.39 -14.40 5.65
C CYS A 60 1.03 -15.17 4.49
N GLU A 61 0.87 -14.66 3.28
CA GLU A 61 1.40 -15.26 2.04
C GLU A 61 2.89 -14.96 1.83
N VAL A 62 3.43 -14.03 2.63
CA VAL A 62 4.85 -13.67 2.61
C VAL A 62 5.68 -14.73 3.35
N ARG A 63 6.82 -15.13 2.77
CA ARG A 63 7.77 -16.05 3.44
C ARG A 63 8.06 -15.53 4.84
N THR A 64 7.97 -16.42 5.82
CA THR A 64 8.18 -16.10 7.23
C THR A 64 9.39 -16.84 7.77
N VAL A 65 10.26 -16.11 8.46
CA VAL A 65 11.46 -16.66 9.12
C VAL A 65 11.52 -16.24 10.58
N ALA A 66 12.16 -17.05 11.43
CA ALA A 66 12.31 -16.76 12.85
C ALA A 66 13.50 -15.81 13.09
N TYR A 67 13.26 -14.76 13.87
CA TYR A 67 14.26 -13.79 14.28
C TYR A 67 15.48 -14.45 14.93
N GLY A 68 16.66 -13.85 14.74
CA GLY A 68 17.89 -14.27 15.41
C GLY A 68 18.43 -15.62 14.95
N THR A 69 18.00 -16.11 13.79
CA THR A 69 18.50 -17.35 13.17
C THR A 69 19.38 -17.05 11.97
N ALA A 70 20.31 -17.96 11.65
CA ALA A 70 21.12 -17.87 10.44
C ALA A 70 20.24 -17.90 9.17
N GLU A 71 19.09 -18.59 9.23
CA GLU A 71 18.10 -18.58 8.15
C GLU A 71 17.53 -17.19 7.93
N ALA A 72 17.19 -16.44 8.97
CA ALA A 72 16.65 -15.09 8.82
C ALA A 72 17.63 -14.13 8.15
N ASP A 73 18.93 -14.26 8.45
CA ASP A 73 19.96 -13.47 7.79
C ASP A 73 20.12 -13.82 6.31
N ALA A 74 20.21 -15.11 6.01
CA ALA A 74 20.31 -15.59 4.63
C ALA A 74 19.07 -15.21 3.83
N ALA A 75 17.88 -15.38 4.41
CA ALA A 75 16.62 -15.00 3.79
C ALA A 75 16.55 -13.48 3.58
N LEU A 76 16.98 -12.64 4.51
CA LEU A 76 16.95 -11.20 4.27
C LEU A 76 17.88 -10.82 3.11
N ALA A 77 19.11 -11.35 3.07
CA ALA A 77 20.04 -11.07 1.98
C ALA A 77 19.46 -11.51 0.62
N GLU A 78 18.92 -12.73 0.54
CA GLU A 78 18.25 -13.26 -0.65
C GLU A 78 17.07 -12.36 -1.06
N HIS A 79 16.24 -11.95 -0.11
CA HIS A 79 15.04 -11.15 -0.38
C HIS A 79 15.35 -9.71 -0.78
N LEU A 80 16.41 -9.12 -0.23
CA LEU A 80 16.95 -7.83 -0.68
C LEU A 80 17.45 -7.93 -2.12
N GLU A 81 18.19 -8.98 -2.47
CA GLU A 81 18.70 -9.18 -3.84
C GLU A 81 17.55 -9.41 -4.83
N ARG A 82 16.64 -10.34 -4.50
CA ARG A 82 15.53 -10.73 -5.37
C ARG A 82 14.37 -9.74 -5.38
N ASN A 83 14.39 -8.75 -4.49
CA ASN A 83 13.35 -7.74 -4.34
C ASN A 83 11.96 -8.34 -4.03
N VAL A 84 11.89 -9.22 -3.03
CA VAL A 84 10.66 -9.94 -2.63
C VAL A 84 10.39 -9.74 -1.14
N PRO A 85 9.12 -9.50 -0.71
CA PRO A 85 8.80 -9.30 0.70
C PRO A 85 9.23 -10.45 1.60
N LEU A 86 9.58 -10.14 2.85
CA LEU A 86 9.95 -11.11 3.88
C LEU A 86 9.32 -10.70 5.20
N ARG A 87 8.72 -11.65 5.93
CA ARG A 87 8.25 -11.45 7.30
C ARG A 87 9.23 -12.10 8.27
N ILE A 88 9.57 -11.39 9.33
CA ILE A 88 10.39 -11.89 10.43
C ILE A 88 9.55 -11.89 11.70
N VAL A 89 9.50 -13.01 12.40
CA VAL A 89 8.66 -13.22 13.58
C VAL A 89 9.47 -13.70 14.78
N GLY A 90 8.89 -13.63 15.97
CA GLY A 90 9.55 -14.07 17.20
C GLY A 90 10.66 -13.13 17.66
N VAL A 91 10.54 -11.83 17.36
CA VAL A 91 11.46 -10.81 17.86
C VAL A 91 11.24 -10.70 19.38
N PRO A 92 12.27 -10.91 20.22
CA PRO A 92 12.11 -10.84 21.67
C PRO A 92 11.81 -9.40 22.08
N GLU A 93 11.01 -9.23 23.14
CA GLU A 93 10.60 -7.91 23.65
C GLU A 93 11.80 -6.97 23.91
N ALA A 94 12.92 -7.51 24.41
CA ALA A 94 14.15 -6.75 24.64
C ALA A 94 14.80 -6.18 23.36
N ALA A 95 14.45 -6.70 22.17
CA ALA A 95 14.90 -6.21 20.88
C ALA A 95 13.88 -5.32 20.17
N VAL A 96 12.69 -5.13 20.74
CA VAL A 96 11.63 -4.26 20.21
C VAL A 96 11.69 -2.91 20.92
N PRO A 97 11.87 -1.78 20.21
CA PRO A 97 11.82 -0.46 20.84
C PRO A 97 10.49 -0.22 21.55
N SER A 98 10.53 0.16 22.83
CA SER A 98 9.33 0.49 23.60
C SER A 98 8.98 1.97 23.45
N LEU A 99 7.97 2.27 22.65
CA LEU A 99 7.43 3.62 22.46
C LEU A 99 6.05 3.72 23.10
N THR A 100 6.00 3.78 24.43
CA THR A 100 4.76 3.95 25.19
C THR A 100 4.22 5.37 25.10
N ASP A 101 2.92 5.56 25.36
CA ASP A 101 2.33 6.90 25.33
C ASP A 101 2.93 7.81 26.40
N ALA A 102 3.23 7.27 27.59
CA ALA A 102 3.91 8.01 28.64
C ALA A 102 5.29 8.50 28.18
N LEU A 103 6.12 7.61 27.60
CA LEU A 103 7.43 7.98 27.08
C LEU A 103 7.34 9.07 26.00
N LEU A 104 6.42 8.92 25.05
CA LEU A 104 6.21 9.88 23.97
C LEU A 104 5.78 11.25 24.52
N ARG A 105 4.84 11.28 25.48
CA ARG A 105 4.38 12.53 26.13
C ARG A 105 5.50 13.18 26.95
N GLU A 106 6.25 12.41 27.73
CA GLU A 106 7.28 12.93 28.63
C GLU A 106 8.51 13.45 27.87
N THR A 107 8.94 12.73 26.83
CA THR A 107 10.21 13.01 26.15
C THR A 107 10.04 14.02 25.02
N VAL A 108 8.97 13.89 24.24
CA VAL A 108 8.75 14.72 23.04
C VAL A 108 7.33 15.27 22.94
N GLY A 109 6.57 15.28 24.03
CA GLY A 109 5.19 15.78 24.05
C GLY A 109 5.06 17.25 23.62
N ASN A 110 6.07 18.07 23.92
CA ASN A 110 6.11 19.47 23.51
C ASN A 110 6.38 19.66 22.00
N ARG A 111 6.77 18.62 21.27
CA ARG A 111 7.07 18.71 19.83
C ARG A 111 5.77 18.81 19.06
N VAL A 112 5.70 19.79 18.15
CA VAL A 112 4.57 19.94 17.23
C VAL A 112 4.69 18.95 16.09
N VAL A 113 3.67 18.12 15.90
CA VAL A 113 3.60 17.07 14.87
C VAL A 113 2.46 17.36 13.91
N GLU A 114 2.63 16.95 12.65
CA GLU A 114 1.57 17.02 11.64
C GLU A 114 0.75 15.73 11.70
N LEU A 115 -0.56 15.86 11.87
CA LEU A 115 -1.53 14.78 11.88
C LEU A 115 -2.34 14.79 10.59
N ARG A 116 -2.72 13.61 10.11
CA ARG A 116 -3.56 13.43 8.92
C ARG A 116 -4.95 12.97 9.32
N ALA A 117 -5.98 13.61 8.79
CA ALA A 117 -7.36 13.24 9.03
C ALA A 117 -7.68 11.87 8.40
N MET A 118 -8.47 11.09 9.12
CA MET A 118 -9.04 9.84 8.67
C MET A 118 -10.47 10.10 8.19
N GLY A 119 -10.79 9.60 6.99
CA GLY A 119 -12.14 9.61 6.46
C GLY A 119 -12.95 8.40 6.91
N ALA A 120 -14.08 8.18 6.23
CA ALA A 120 -14.93 7.02 6.47
C ALA A 120 -14.14 5.70 6.47
N ARG A 121 -14.45 4.82 7.44
CA ARG A 121 -13.74 3.54 7.66
C ARG A 121 -12.23 3.72 7.88
N GLY A 122 -11.79 4.84 8.46
CA GLY A 122 -10.37 5.07 8.77
C GLY A 122 -9.49 5.41 7.56
N ARG A 123 -10.08 5.74 6.39
CA ARG A 123 -9.30 5.96 5.16
C ARG A 123 -8.41 7.19 5.27
N VAL A 124 -7.10 7.01 5.09
CA VAL A 124 -6.12 8.10 5.01
C VAL A 124 -5.75 8.29 3.55
N ALA A 125 -6.31 9.31 2.91
CA ALA A 125 -6.00 9.67 1.53
C ALA A 125 -4.60 10.30 1.41
N LYS A 126 -4.00 10.23 0.21
CA LYS A 126 -2.69 10.87 -0.07
C LYS A 126 -2.68 12.37 0.24
N PHE A 127 -3.77 13.04 -0.10
CA PHE A 127 -3.99 14.46 0.14
C PHE A 127 -5.00 14.69 1.28
N ALA A 128 -4.95 13.86 2.33
CA ALA A 128 -5.77 14.05 3.52
C ALA A 128 -5.55 15.44 4.13
N GLN A 129 -6.59 15.97 4.78
CA GLN A 129 -6.48 17.19 5.58
C GLN A 129 -5.41 16.99 6.65
N ARG A 130 -4.60 18.04 6.85
CA ARG A 130 -3.52 18.05 7.84
C ARG A 130 -3.82 19.07 8.92
N ARG A 131 -3.41 18.77 10.15
CA ARG A 131 -3.36 19.74 11.23
C ARG A 131 -2.12 19.54 12.07
N ASN A 132 -1.66 20.61 12.68
CA ASN A 132 -0.57 20.54 13.65
C ASN A 132 -1.15 20.48 15.07
N ALA A 133 -0.53 19.70 15.94
CA ALA A 133 -0.79 19.67 17.37
C ALA A 133 0.52 19.36 18.10
N THR A 134 0.61 19.72 19.38
CA THR A 134 1.67 19.14 20.21
C THR A 134 1.41 17.65 20.36
N LEU A 135 2.47 16.83 20.46
CA LEU A 135 2.29 15.39 20.62
C LEU A 135 1.59 15.07 21.95
N ALA A 136 1.82 15.86 23.01
CA ALA A 136 1.11 15.72 24.29
C ALA A 136 -0.40 15.90 24.13
N ASP A 137 -0.85 16.98 23.49
CA ASP A 137 -2.27 17.25 23.27
C ASP A 137 -2.89 16.19 22.34
N ALA A 138 -2.13 15.73 21.35
CA ALA A 138 -2.58 14.71 20.41
C ALA A 138 -2.79 13.34 21.10
N LEU A 139 -1.96 13.00 22.08
CA LEU A 139 -1.98 11.75 22.84
C LEU A 139 -2.87 11.79 24.08
N ALA A 140 -3.41 12.95 24.47
CA ALA A 140 -4.29 13.08 25.61
C ALA A 140 -5.58 12.24 25.45
N ASP A 141 -6.27 11.96 26.55
CA ASP A 141 -7.55 11.24 26.51
C ASP A 141 -8.58 12.07 25.73
N GLY A 142 -9.21 11.47 24.72
CA GLY A 142 -10.07 12.18 23.77
C GLY A 142 -9.32 13.16 22.84
N GLY A 143 -7.98 13.12 22.87
CA GLY A 143 -7.10 13.87 21.99
C GLY A 143 -7.19 13.40 20.53
N ALA A 144 -6.46 14.10 19.67
CA ALA A 144 -6.53 13.89 18.22
C ALA A 144 -6.34 12.43 17.79
N LEU A 145 -5.35 11.75 18.38
CA LEU A 145 -4.95 10.40 17.99
C LEU A 145 -5.85 9.31 18.60
N ALA A 146 -6.70 9.66 19.56
CA ALA A 146 -7.76 8.79 20.10
C ALA A 146 -9.08 8.89 19.30
N GLY A 147 -9.01 9.40 18.07
CA GLY A 147 -10.14 9.63 17.19
C GLY A 147 -9.74 9.56 15.72
N ASP A 148 -10.27 10.45 14.89
CA ASP A 148 -10.12 10.38 13.43
C ASP A 148 -8.81 10.99 12.90
N TRP A 149 -7.71 10.91 13.65
CA TRP A 149 -6.40 11.43 13.21
C TRP A 149 -5.29 10.41 13.37
N TYR A 150 -4.37 10.45 12.41
CA TYR A 150 -3.24 9.54 12.32
C TYR A 150 -1.93 10.33 12.19
N ALA A 151 -0.95 10.02 13.03
CA ALA A 151 0.41 10.51 12.85
C ALA A 151 1.12 9.57 11.87
N ALA A 152 1.34 10.03 10.64
CA ALA A 152 1.95 9.23 9.58
C ALA A 152 3.23 9.88 9.06
N GLN A 153 4.26 9.06 8.80
CA GLN A 153 5.54 9.54 8.28
C GLN A 153 6.18 10.62 9.16
N LEU A 154 6.13 10.45 10.48
CA LEU A 154 6.77 11.37 11.41
C LEU A 154 8.26 11.01 11.53
N SER A 155 9.12 11.76 10.84
CA SER A 155 10.58 11.53 10.86
C SER A 155 11.12 11.72 12.28
N ILE A 156 11.64 10.66 12.89
CA ILE A 156 12.21 10.75 14.24
C ILE A 156 13.45 11.66 14.25
N PRO A 157 14.47 11.49 13.37
CA PRO A 157 15.65 12.35 13.40
C PRO A 157 15.35 13.84 13.21
N ARG A 158 14.31 14.18 12.43
CA ARG A 158 14.00 15.57 12.09
C ARG A 158 12.96 16.21 13.00
N ARG A 159 12.06 15.44 13.59
CA ARG A 159 10.89 15.97 14.33
C ARG A 159 10.87 15.56 15.79
N LEU A 160 11.47 14.43 16.13
CA LEU A 160 11.51 13.86 17.48
C LEU A 160 12.94 13.42 17.85
N PRO A 161 13.97 14.26 17.67
CA PRO A 161 15.37 13.84 17.85
C PRO A 161 15.69 13.39 19.29
N ASP A 162 14.87 13.78 20.26
CA ASP A 162 15.06 13.45 21.67
C ASP A 162 14.54 12.05 22.04
N LEU A 163 13.83 11.35 21.14
CA LEU A 163 13.32 9.99 21.39
C LEU A 163 14.39 8.88 21.41
N GLY A 164 15.65 9.21 21.10
CA GLY A 164 16.77 8.30 21.24
C GLY A 164 17.78 8.44 20.11
N SER A 165 18.98 7.91 20.34
CA SER A 165 19.97 7.79 19.26
C SER A 165 19.43 6.83 18.20
N PRO A 166 19.74 7.04 16.91
CA PRO A 166 19.36 6.12 15.84
C PRO A 166 19.73 4.65 16.14
N GLU A 167 20.77 4.41 16.94
CA GLU A 167 21.25 3.06 17.28
C GLU A 167 20.29 2.26 18.19
N LEU A 168 19.47 2.96 19.01
CA LEU A 168 18.48 2.33 19.88
C LEU A 168 17.22 1.91 19.11
N LEU A 169 16.93 2.61 18.02
CA LEU A 169 15.78 2.32 17.16
C LEU A 169 16.16 1.42 15.97
N GLU A 170 17.46 1.29 15.68
CA GLU A 170 17.95 0.54 14.52
C GLU A 170 17.66 -0.97 14.67
N PRO A 171 16.98 -1.59 13.69
CA PRO A 171 16.69 -3.01 13.71
C PRO A 171 17.99 -3.82 13.64
N ARG A 172 18.14 -4.78 14.57
CA ARG A 172 19.26 -5.74 14.61
C ARG A 172 18.72 -7.15 14.46
N LEU A 173 19.17 -7.90 13.47
CA LEU A 173 18.69 -9.27 13.20
C LEU A 173 19.32 -10.36 14.08
N GLY A 174 19.97 -9.98 15.18
CA GLY A 174 20.62 -10.91 16.12
C GLY A 174 21.98 -11.40 15.64
N ILE A 175 22.08 -12.00 14.44
CA ILE A 175 23.31 -12.70 13.99
C ILE A 175 24.11 -11.89 12.95
N GLY A 176 23.50 -11.32 11.91
CA GLY A 176 24.25 -10.68 10.81
C GLY A 176 24.42 -9.16 10.89
N GLY A 177 24.26 -8.55 12.07
CA GLY A 177 24.41 -7.10 12.27
C GLY A 177 23.15 -6.26 12.02
N ASN A 178 23.31 -4.95 11.80
CA ASN A 178 22.20 -4.00 11.68
C ASN A 178 21.57 -3.95 10.27
N TRP A 179 20.34 -3.43 10.20
CA TRP A 179 19.58 -3.27 8.96
C TRP A 179 20.34 -2.48 7.89
N SER A 180 20.90 -1.32 8.27
CA SER A 180 21.55 -0.42 7.31
C SER A 180 22.81 -1.00 6.67
N ALA A 181 23.54 -1.88 7.35
CA ALA A 181 24.67 -2.58 6.74
C ALA A 181 24.24 -3.49 5.58
N ARG A 182 23.00 -3.98 5.57
CA ARG A 182 22.46 -4.87 4.52
C ARG A 182 21.68 -4.12 3.44
N ALA A 183 20.83 -3.18 3.84
CA ALA A 183 19.91 -2.49 2.93
C ALA A 183 20.51 -1.26 2.24
N GLY A 184 21.81 -1.00 2.44
CA GLY A 184 22.52 0.15 1.89
C GLY A 184 22.35 1.41 2.75
N LYS A 185 22.74 2.57 2.22
CA LYS A 185 22.74 3.82 2.99
C LYS A 185 21.34 4.19 3.51
N ALA A 186 21.20 4.39 4.82
CA ALA A 186 19.98 4.89 5.43
C ALA A 186 19.56 6.25 4.85
N VAL A 187 18.26 6.45 4.68
CA VAL A 187 17.69 7.76 4.37
C VAL A 187 17.82 8.64 5.61
N GLU A 188 18.35 9.85 5.47
CA GLU A 188 18.63 10.76 6.60
C GLU A 188 17.44 11.00 7.55
N ALA A 189 16.22 11.02 6.99
CA ALA A 189 14.99 11.24 7.76
C ALA A 189 14.42 9.96 8.40
N SER A 190 15.02 8.80 8.16
CA SER A 190 14.62 7.50 8.70
C SER A 190 15.23 7.27 10.10
N PRO A 191 14.51 6.62 11.04
CA PRO A 191 13.20 6.00 10.87
C PRO A 191 12.02 6.97 10.97
N TYR A 192 10.88 6.52 10.46
CA TYR A 192 9.60 7.24 10.57
C TYR A 192 8.66 6.52 11.53
N LEU A 193 8.12 7.28 12.49
CA LEU A 193 7.05 6.86 13.36
C LEU A 193 5.70 6.95 12.64
N TYR A 194 4.91 5.89 12.79
CA TYR A 194 3.49 5.86 12.49
C TYR A 194 2.74 5.49 13.76
N TYR A 195 1.74 6.29 14.11
CA TYR A 195 1.03 6.17 15.37
C TYR A 195 -0.46 6.44 15.19
N HIS A 196 -1.27 5.51 15.71
CA HIS A 196 -2.72 5.62 15.91
C HIS A 196 -3.02 5.30 17.37
N GLY A 197 -3.76 6.17 18.07
CA GLY A 197 -4.06 5.99 19.50
C GLY A 197 -5.26 5.09 19.78
N GLY A 198 -6.02 4.73 18.74
CA GLY A 198 -7.22 3.91 18.83
C GLY A 198 -8.47 4.68 18.45
N GLY A 199 -9.50 3.98 17.98
CA GLY A 199 -10.77 4.58 17.58
C GLY A 199 -11.73 3.56 16.96
N ALA A 200 -12.83 4.05 16.38
CA ALA A 200 -13.84 3.20 15.76
C ALA A 200 -13.35 2.46 14.50
N ALA A 201 -12.31 2.97 13.84
CA ALA A 201 -11.66 2.32 12.70
C ALA A 201 -10.16 2.60 12.71
N GLY A 202 -9.37 1.56 12.43
CA GLY A 202 -7.93 1.72 12.26
C GLY A 202 -7.55 2.38 10.92
N PRO A 203 -6.45 3.16 10.86
CA PRO A 203 -6.02 3.84 9.65
C PRO A 203 -5.83 2.88 8.47
N ALA A 204 -6.49 3.20 7.35
CA ALA A 204 -6.33 2.55 6.06
C ALA A 204 -5.60 3.47 5.09
N LEU A 205 -4.29 3.26 4.95
CA LEU A 205 -3.43 4.08 4.12
C LEU A 205 -3.63 3.73 2.64
N TYR A 206 -3.75 4.76 1.80
CA TYR A 206 -3.89 4.62 0.36
C TYR A 206 -2.82 3.72 -0.26
N LEU A 207 -3.18 3.03 -1.34
CA LEU A 207 -2.28 2.15 -2.09
C LEU A 207 -1.18 2.96 -2.77
N HIS A 208 0.08 2.61 -2.51
CA HIS A 208 1.25 3.32 -3.05
C HIS A 208 2.48 2.43 -3.09
N TYR A 209 3.55 2.89 -3.72
CA TYR A 209 4.86 2.26 -3.64
C TYR A 209 5.90 3.24 -3.07
N ASP A 210 7.01 2.70 -2.56
CA ASP A 210 8.17 3.48 -2.13
C ASP A 210 9.37 3.21 -3.02
N ALA A 211 10.15 4.26 -3.30
CA ALA A 211 11.41 4.18 -4.06
C ALA A 211 12.63 4.06 -3.11
N ALA A 212 12.46 3.33 -2.01
CA ALA A 212 13.47 2.97 -1.01
C ALA A 212 13.19 1.55 -0.48
N GLU A 213 14.21 0.87 0.05
CA GLU A 213 14.00 -0.35 0.84
C GLU A 213 13.32 0.03 2.15
N ASN A 214 12.34 -0.75 2.60
CA ASN A 214 11.60 -0.46 3.83
C ASN A 214 11.53 -1.69 4.73
N LEU A 215 12.05 -1.59 5.95
CA LEU A 215 11.79 -2.56 7.00
C LEU A 215 10.80 -1.95 8.00
N VAL A 216 9.61 -2.53 8.11
CA VAL A 216 8.56 -2.10 9.03
C VAL A 216 8.61 -2.93 10.29
N GLN A 217 8.78 -2.29 11.45
CA GLN A 217 8.65 -2.91 12.77
C GLN A 217 7.30 -2.52 13.37
N VAL A 218 6.43 -3.49 13.69
CA VAL A 218 5.19 -3.22 14.43
C VAL A 218 5.49 -3.38 15.93
N LEU A 219 5.30 -2.30 16.68
CA LEU A 219 5.61 -2.21 18.11
C LEU A 219 4.37 -2.42 18.99
N ASP A 220 3.20 -2.02 18.49
CA ASP A 220 1.89 -2.25 19.13
C ASP A 220 0.81 -2.40 18.07
N GLY A 221 -0.24 -3.15 18.40
CA GLY A 221 -1.34 -3.49 17.52
C GLY A 221 -0.94 -4.43 16.39
N TRP A 222 -1.58 -4.26 15.24
CA TRP A 222 -1.24 -4.99 14.02
C TRP A 222 -1.48 -4.14 12.78
N LYS A 223 -0.82 -4.53 11.68
CA LYS A 223 -1.03 -3.99 10.34
C LYS A 223 -1.26 -5.12 9.34
N GLU A 224 -2.30 -4.99 8.54
CA GLU A 224 -2.57 -5.86 7.40
C GLU A 224 -2.11 -5.17 6.11
N PHE A 225 -1.26 -5.86 5.37
CA PHE A 225 -0.68 -5.40 4.11
C PHE A 225 -1.31 -6.14 2.94
N TRP A 226 -1.65 -5.39 1.90
CA TRP A 226 -1.90 -5.92 0.56
C TRP A 226 -0.71 -5.53 -0.30
N LEU A 227 0.17 -6.49 -0.58
CA LEU A 227 1.42 -6.28 -1.30
C LEU A 227 1.25 -6.73 -2.75
N TYR A 228 1.58 -5.87 -3.71
CA TYR A 228 1.51 -6.18 -5.13
C TYR A 228 2.89 -6.06 -5.76
N ASP A 229 3.25 -7.10 -6.52
CA ASP A 229 4.48 -7.12 -7.30
C ASP A 229 4.55 -5.88 -8.22
N PRO A 230 5.71 -5.21 -8.32
CA PRO A 230 5.86 -3.99 -9.12
C PRO A 230 5.37 -4.13 -10.57
N PHE A 231 5.54 -5.31 -11.19
CA PHE A 231 5.18 -5.56 -12.59
C PHE A 231 3.71 -5.89 -12.79
N GLN A 232 3.06 -6.56 -11.83
CA GLN A 232 1.59 -6.65 -11.84
C GLN A 232 0.99 -5.26 -11.68
N ALA A 233 1.54 -4.53 -10.71
CA ALA A 233 0.99 -3.28 -10.25
C ALA A 233 0.96 -2.19 -11.31
N ALA A 234 2.00 -2.14 -12.15
CA ALA A 234 2.13 -1.18 -13.24
C ALA A 234 1.02 -1.26 -14.29
N ALA A 235 0.26 -2.37 -14.38
CA ALA A 235 -0.80 -2.53 -15.38
C ALA A 235 -2.22 -2.45 -14.80
N VAL A 236 -2.44 -2.89 -13.57
CA VAL A 236 -3.81 -3.13 -13.04
C VAL A 236 -4.17 -2.30 -11.81
N LEU A 237 -3.22 -1.55 -11.24
CA LEU A 237 -3.48 -0.69 -10.08
C LEU A 237 -3.79 0.76 -10.47
N TYR A 238 -3.85 1.10 -11.76
CA TYR A 238 -4.18 2.46 -12.22
C TYR A 238 -3.27 3.55 -11.62
N GLY A 239 -2.02 3.20 -11.34
CA GLY A 239 -1.00 4.15 -10.91
C GLY A 239 -0.61 5.11 -12.03
N SER A 240 -0.39 6.38 -11.71
CA SER A 240 0.14 7.38 -12.64
C SER A 240 1.01 8.37 -11.87
N ASN A 241 2.30 8.45 -12.21
CA ASN A 241 3.20 9.38 -11.53
C ASN A 241 2.82 10.84 -11.81
N ALA A 242 2.27 11.13 -12.98
CA ALA A 242 1.84 12.47 -13.35
C ALA A 242 0.59 12.93 -12.58
N GLU A 243 -0.38 12.03 -12.42
CA GLU A 243 -1.67 12.36 -11.82
C GLU A 243 -1.69 12.11 -10.31
N TYR A 244 -1.09 11.02 -9.88
CA TYR A 244 -1.17 10.50 -8.51
C TYR A 244 0.19 10.37 -7.83
N GLY A 245 1.30 10.74 -8.48
CA GLY A 245 2.65 10.47 -7.97
C GLY A 245 2.85 8.97 -7.73
N ASN A 246 3.52 8.61 -6.64
CA ASN A 246 3.75 7.21 -6.25
C ASN A 246 2.50 6.44 -5.76
N ALA A 247 1.29 6.91 -6.04
CA ALA A 247 0.05 6.36 -5.49
C ALA A 247 -0.90 5.83 -6.57
N SER A 248 -1.88 5.07 -6.12
CA SER A 248 -2.97 4.54 -6.92
C SER A 248 -4.30 5.18 -6.45
N PRO A 249 -5.24 5.46 -7.36
CA PRO A 249 -6.59 5.89 -7.00
C PRO A 249 -7.44 4.74 -6.45
N VAL A 250 -6.98 3.49 -6.58
CA VAL A 250 -7.69 2.29 -6.12
C VAL A 250 -7.77 2.25 -4.59
N ASP A 251 -8.98 2.00 -4.10
CA ASP A 251 -9.24 1.66 -2.70
C ASP A 251 -9.35 0.13 -2.58
N VAL A 252 -8.32 -0.54 -2.05
CA VAL A 252 -8.28 -2.01 -2.01
C VAL A 252 -9.37 -2.64 -1.13
N GLU A 253 -10.04 -1.83 -0.29
CA GLU A 253 -11.06 -2.28 0.67
C GLU A 253 -12.46 -1.78 0.33
N SER A 254 -12.62 -1.03 -0.77
CA SER A 254 -13.94 -0.65 -1.25
C SER A 254 -14.58 -1.81 -2.03
N PRO A 255 -15.83 -2.18 -1.71
CA PRO A 255 -16.55 -3.21 -2.46
C PRO A 255 -16.85 -2.79 -3.91
N ASN A 256 -16.80 -1.49 -4.22
CA ASN A 256 -17.05 -0.95 -5.56
C ASN A 256 -15.79 -0.86 -6.42
N THR A 257 -14.62 -1.24 -5.90
CA THR A 257 -13.35 -0.99 -6.59
C THR A 257 -13.27 -1.62 -7.97
N THR A 258 -13.76 -2.84 -8.14
CA THR A 258 -13.75 -3.50 -9.47
C THR A 258 -14.81 -2.94 -10.42
N LYS A 259 -15.80 -2.21 -9.91
CA LYS A 259 -16.76 -1.47 -10.74
C LYS A 259 -16.11 -0.20 -11.30
N ASP A 260 -15.43 0.56 -10.45
CA ASP A 260 -14.81 1.83 -10.82
C ASP A 260 -13.47 1.65 -11.56
N PHE A 261 -12.75 0.57 -11.23
CA PHE A 261 -11.43 0.21 -11.77
C PHE A 261 -11.44 -1.25 -12.28
N PRO A 262 -12.07 -1.54 -13.44
CA PRO A 262 -12.33 -2.92 -13.85
C PRO A 262 -11.11 -3.82 -14.01
N LEU A 263 -9.92 -3.29 -14.35
CA LEU A 263 -8.71 -4.10 -14.46
C LEU A 263 -8.16 -4.55 -13.11
N PHE A 264 -8.52 -3.88 -12.01
CA PHE A 264 -8.09 -4.26 -10.67
C PHE A 264 -8.55 -5.68 -10.27
N ARG A 265 -9.59 -6.21 -10.93
CA ARG A 265 -10.03 -7.61 -10.73
C ARG A 265 -8.93 -8.64 -11.03
N PHE A 266 -7.92 -8.26 -11.80
CA PHE A 266 -6.77 -9.10 -12.16
C PHE A 266 -5.55 -8.89 -11.25
N ALA A 267 -5.63 -7.96 -10.29
CA ALA A 267 -4.56 -7.74 -9.33
C ALA A 267 -4.52 -8.87 -8.31
N VAL A 268 -3.35 -9.50 -8.15
CA VAL A 268 -3.14 -10.59 -7.18
C VAL A 268 -2.27 -10.06 -6.03
N PRO A 269 -2.88 -9.64 -4.91
CA PRO A 269 -2.12 -9.23 -3.74
C PRO A 269 -1.56 -10.45 -3.01
N TRP A 270 -0.36 -10.31 -2.46
CA TRP A 270 0.05 -11.08 -1.29
C TRP A 270 -0.49 -10.38 -0.05
N LYS A 271 -1.30 -11.08 0.74
CA LYS A 271 -1.79 -10.54 2.01
C LYS A 271 -0.92 -11.00 3.16
N CYS A 272 -0.61 -10.08 4.05
CA CYS A 272 0.12 -10.42 5.27
C CYS A 272 -0.27 -9.52 6.42
N ARG A 273 -0.65 -10.13 7.55
CA ARG A 273 -0.78 -9.43 8.83
C ARG A 273 0.53 -9.51 9.59
N VAL A 274 0.95 -8.35 10.09
CA VAL A 274 2.16 -8.14 10.88
C VAL A 274 1.71 -7.59 12.24
N SER A 275 2.00 -8.31 13.30
CA SER A 275 1.57 -7.99 14.66
C SER A 275 2.72 -7.39 15.48
N ALA A 276 2.42 -6.84 16.65
CA ALA A 276 3.45 -6.38 17.59
C ALA A 276 4.55 -7.45 17.81
N GLY A 277 5.81 -7.03 17.69
CA GLY A 277 6.97 -7.93 17.76
C GLY A 277 7.29 -8.67 16.45
N GLU A 278 6.63 -8.32 15.34
CA GLU A 278 6.93 -8.83 14.00
C GLU A 278 7.42 -7.71 13.09
N TRP A 279 8.27 -8.08 12.14
CA TRP A 279 8.80 -7.17 11.12
C TRP A 279 8.39 -7.61 9.72
N LEU A 280 8.23 -6.64 8.82
CA LEU A 280 7.99 -6.88 7.41
C LEU A 280 8.96 -6.06 6.57
N TYR A 281 9.77 -6.75 5.77
CA TYR A 281 10.52 -6.15 4.69
C TYR A 281 9.58 -5.93 3.49
N VAL A 282 9.42 -4.66 3.11
CA VAL A 282 8.71 -4.20 1.92
C VAL A 282 9.77 -3.70 0.92
N PRO A 283 10.00 -4.42 -0.20
CA PRO A 283 11.08 -4.09 -1.12
C PRO A 283 10.82 -2.82 -1.92
N LEU A 284 11.90 -2.31 -2.55
CA LEU A 284 11.82 -1.26 -3.54
C LEU A 284 10.68 -1.48 -4.54
N TYR A 285 9.85 -0.45 -4.72
CA TYR A 285 8.76 -0.37 -5.69
C TYR A 285 7.59 -1.35 -5.49
N TRP A 286 7.61 -2.15 -4.42
CA TRP A 286 6.43 -2.95 -4.08
C TRP A 286 5.27 -2.05 -3.68
N TRP A 287 4.16 -2.22 -4.38
CA TRP A 287 2.95 -1.49 -4.10
C TRP A 287 2.29 -2.10 -2.87
N HIS A 288 1.83 -1.25 -1.96
CA HIS A 288 1.26 -1.69 -0.71
C HIS A 288 0.13 -0.78 -0.23
N GLY A 289 -1.00 -1.41 0.09
CA GLY A 289 -2.06 -0.83 0.90
C GLY A 289 -1.94 -1.35 2.33
N VAL A 290 -2.25 -0.53 3.34
CA VAL A 290 -2.03 -0.89 4.74
C VAL A 290 -3.24 -0.53 5.59
N ARG A 291 -3.81 -1.52 6.28
CA ARG A 291 -4.83 -1.35 7.32
C ARG A 291 -4.18 -1.55 8.68
N SER A 292 -4.32 -0.58 9.57
CA SER A 292 -3.92 -0.72 10.97
C SER A 292 -5.09 -1.23 11.81
N SER A 293 -4.79 -1.79 12.99
CA SER A 293 -5.81 -2.21 13.94
C SER A 293 -6.63 -1.02 14.45
N GLU A 294 -7.86 -1.29 14.91
CA GLU A 294 -8.76 -0.28 15.48
C GLU A 294 -8.22 0.30 16.79
N GLY A 295 -7.56 -0.54 17.58
CA GLY A 295 -6.86 -0.14 18.79
C GLY A 295 -5.56 0.61 18.51
N ARG A 296 -4.84 0.93 19.59
CA ARG A 296 -3.53 1.57 19.52
C ARG A 296 -2.62 0.78 18.58
N THR A 297 -2.04 1.48 17.62
CA THR A 297 -1.11 0.90 16.65
C THR A 297 0.11 1.77 16.53
N VAL A 298 1.29 1.20 16.77
CA VAL A 298 2.58 1.89 16.67
C VAL A 298 3.52 1.08 15.82
N SER A 299 4.18 1.75 14.87
CA SER A 299 5.20 1.10 14.04
C SER A 299 6.29 2.07 13.62
N LEU A 300 7.48 1.53 13.38
CA LEU A 300 8.60 2.23 12.77
C LEU A 300 8.83 1.71 11.36
N ALA A 301 9.04 2.62 10.42
CA ALA A 301 9.49 2.28 9.06
C ALA A 301 10.92 2.75 8.85
N HIS A 302 11.80 1.82 8.49
CA HIS A 302 13.23 2.02 8.30
C HIS A 302 13.54 2.04 6.81
N PHE A 303 13.79 3.23 6.27
CA PHE A 303 14.05 3.44 4.86
C PHE A 303 15.53 3.56 4.53
N ASN A 304 15.98 2.77 3.56
CA ASN A 304 17.33 2.83 3.02
C ASN A 304 17.27 3.04 1.50
N HIS A 305 18.29 3.70 0.96
CA HIS A 305 18.35 4.01 -0.46
C HIS A 305 18.42 2.76 -1.35
N GLY A 306 18.80 1.61 -0.77
CA GLY A 306 18.98 0.35 -1.51
C GLY A 306 20.18 0.38 -2.43
N ASP A 307 20.32 -0.69 -3.20
CA ASP A 307 21.29 -0.79 -4.27
C ASP A 307 20.90 0.13 -5.46
N ARG A 308 21.88 0.87 -6.00
CA ARG A 308 21.65 1.85 -7.06
C ARG A 308 21.35 1.21 -8.41
N GLU A 309 21.95 0.05 -8.70
CA GLU A 309 21.72 -0.66 -9.96
C GLU A 309 20.34 -1.30 -9.97
N LYS A 310 19.95 -1.96 -8.87
CA LYS A 310 18.60 -2.50 -8.67
C LYS A 310 17.55 -1.41 -8.79
N LYS A 311 17.75 -0.27 -8.11
CA LYS A 311 16.85 0.87 -8.24
C LYS A 311 16.76 1.37 -9.68
N GLY A 312 17.89 1.52 -10.36
CA GLY A 312 17.96 1.93 -11.76
C GLY A 312 17.30 0.93 -12.72
N PHE A 313 17.37 -0.38 -12.43
CA PHE A 313 16.65 -1.42 -13.17
C PHE A 313 15.14 -1.20 -13.07
N PHE A 314 14.58 -1.08 -11.87
CA PHE A 314 13.14 -0.85 -11.70
C PHE A 314 12.69 0.47 -12.32
N GLU A 315 13.43 1.55 -12.15
CA GLU A 315 13.13 2.85 -12.75
C GLU A 315 13.06 2.78 -14.29
N LYS A 316 13.98 2.03 -14.92
CA LYS A 316 14.01 1.84 -16.38
C LYS A 316 12.96 0.85 -16.87
N THR A 317 12.76 -0.27 -16.17
CA THR A 317 11.84 -1.33 -16.61
C THR A 317 10.39 -0.93 -16.42
N MET A 318 10.07 -0.20 -15.35
CA MET A 318 8.72 0.36 -15.18
C MET A 318 8.51 1.61 -16.03
N CYS A 319 9.57 2.19 -16.60
CA CYS A 319 9.49 3.36 -17.46
C CYS A 319 8.66 3.12 -18.72
N GLY A 320 7.66 3.99 -18.98
CA GLY A 320 6.97 3.98 -20.26
C GLY A 320 6.10 2.74 -20.52
N TYR A 321 5.68 2.01 -19.48
CA TYR A 321 4.71 0.92 -19.63
C TYR A 321 3.45 1.42 -20.37
N SER A 322 3.20 0.78 -21.52
CA SER A 322 2.45 1.29 -22.67
C SER A 322 0.94 1.05 -22.56
N MET A 323 0.28 1.66 -21.59
CA MET A 323 -1.16 1.95 -21.66
C MET A 323 -1.32 3.38 -21.13
N ARG A 324 -1.84 4.32 -21.94
CA ARG A 324 -1.92 5.75 -21.58
C ARG A 324 -2.52 6.07 -20.18
N PRO A 325 -3.39 5.24 -19.56
CA PRO A 325 -3.82 5.45 -18.17
C PRO A 325 -2.88 4.92 -17.07
N ALA A 326 -1.84 4.14 -17.41
CA ALA A 326 -0.98 3.40 -16.47
C ALA A 326 0.52 3.69 -16.67
N ALA A 327 0.85 4.74 -17.41
CA ALA A 327 2.24 5.09 -17.68
C ALA A 327 2.91 5.64 -16.41
N PHE A 328 3.90 4.91 -15.90
CA PHE A 328 4.95 5.50 -15.08
C PHE A 328 5.73 6.49 -15.95
N GLU A 329 5.41 7.77 -15.79
CA GLU A 329 6.18 8.84 -16.42
C GLU A 329 7.53 8.96 -15.72
N CYS A 330 8.59 8.48 -16.36
CA CYS A 330 9.95 8.80 -15.95
C CYS A 330 10.22 10.27 -16.25
N GLY A 331 10.72 10.97 -15.23
CA GLY A 331 10.88 12.41 -15.16
C GLY A 331 11.11 13.12 -16.49
N LYS A 332 10.40 14.24 -16.67
CA LYS A 332 11.16 15.45 -17.00
C LYS A 332 12.10 15.67 -15.81
N ARG A 333 13.37 15.30 -15.94
CA ARG A 333 14.40 15.91 -15.06
C ARG A 333 14.08 17.40 -15.07
N LYS A 334 13.72 17.98 -13.92
CA LYS A 334 13.76 19.44 -13.80
C LYS A 334 15.23 19.79 -14.07
N ARG A 335 15.49 20.31 -15.27
CA ARG A 335 16.72 21.02 -15.56
C ARG A 335 16.81 22.20 -14.62
#